data_AF-A0A8T3WSF4-F1
#
_entry.id   AF-A0A8T3WSF4-F1
#
_cell.length_a   1.000
_cell.length_b   1.000
_cell.length_c   1.000
_cell.angle_alpha   90.00
_cell.angle_beta   90.00
_cell.angle_gamma   90.00
#
_symmetry.space_group_name_H-M   'P 1'
#
loop_
_entity.id
_entity.type
_entity.pdbx_description
1 polymer ?
#
loop_
_entity_poly.entity_id
_entity_poly.type
_entity_poly.pdbx_seq_one_letter_code
_entity_poly.pdbx_strand_id
1 'polypeptide(L)'
;MVEYLEGILKIGNLVLALVAGFVALSLVKVSHRRKELRPWLFLIFGLVFFAVQEILGALRAFKIFESPFLTHINPAIILGLLIMALVSQIHLGGKR
;
A
#
# COMPACT_ATOMS: atom_id res chain seq x y z
N MET A 1 25.43 12.88 10.63
CA MET A 1 25.12 12.91 9.18
C MET A 1 24.09 11.84 8.79
N VAL A 2 24.30 10.58 9.17
CA VAL A 2 23.37 9.47 8.84
C VAL A 2 21.96 9.68 9.42
N GLU A 3 21.85 10.08 10.70
CA GLU A 3 20.54 10.37 11.33
C GLU A 3 19.74 11.49 10.63
N TYR A 4 20.40 12.52 10.14
CA TYR A 4 19.74 13.63 9.44
C TYR A 4 19.21 13.17 8.07
N LEU A 5 20.00 12.38 7.34
CA LEU A 5 19.58 11.76 6.09
C LEU A 5 18.40 10.80 6.31
N GLU A 6 18.45 9.99 7.36
CA GLU A 6 17.33 9.13 7.73
C GLU A 6 16.05 9.92 8.04
N GLY A 7 16.17 11.03 8.77
CA GLY A 7 15.05 11.91 9.07
C GLY A 7 14.38 12.46 7.80
N ILE A 8 15.19 12.94 6.84
CA ILE A 8 14.69 13.43 5.55
C ILE A 8 14.02 12.31 4.75
N LEU A 9 14.62 11.13 4.69
CA LEU A 9 14.05 9.98 3.99
C LEU A 9 12.72 9.56 4.58
N LYS A 10 12.59 9.55 5.91
CA LYS A 10 11.35 9.22 6.62
C LYS A 10 10.23 10.22 6.32
N ILE A 11 10.54 11.52 6.27
CA ILE A 11 9.58 12.57 5.90
C ILE A 11 9.19 12.42 4.42
N GLY A 12 10.16 12.18 3.54
CA GLY A 12 9.92 11.94 2.11
C GLY A 12 8.99 10.76 1.87
N ASN A 13 9.24 9.63 2.56
CA ASN A 13 8.38 8.45 2.49
C ASN A 13 6.97 8.74 3.01
N LEU A 14 6.81 9.50 4.09
CA LEU A 14 5.50 9.89 4.59
C LEU A 14 4.71 10.68 3.54
N VAL A 15 5.34 11.65 2.87
CA VAL A 15 4.70 12.43 1.80
C VAL A 15 4.31 11.53 0.63
N LEU A 16 5.21 10.65 0.18
CA LEU A 16 4.94 9.70 -0.89
C LEU A 16 3.79 8.75 -0.54
N ALA A 17 3.72 8.28 0.70
CA ALA A 17 2.66 7.43 1.19
C ALA A 17 1.29 8.13 1.16
N LEU A 18 1.23 9.41 1.55
CA LEU A 18 0.01 10.20 1.48
C LEU A 18 -0.47 10.39 0.03
N VAL A 19 0.45 10.73 -0.88
CA VAL A 19 0.14 10.87 -2.31
C VAL A 19 -0.32 9.54 -2.90
N ALA A 20 0.39 8.44 -2.62
CA ALA A 20 0.02 7.10 -3.07
C ALA A 20 -1.36 6.68 -2.53
N GLY A 21 -1.64 6.94 -1.25
CA GLY A 21 -2.95 6.69 -0.65
C GLY A 21 -4.07 7.49 -1.30
N PHE A 22 -3.85 8.77 -1.59
CA PHE A 22 -4.81 9.61 -2.29
C PHE A 22 -5.10 9.10 -3.72
N VAL A 23 -4.06 8.76 -4.48
CA VAL A 23 -4.20 8.19 -5.82
C VAL A 23 -4.94 6.85 -5.76
N ALA A 24 -4.57 5.96 -4.83
CA ALA A 24 -5.24 4.67 -4.64
C ALA A 24 -6.75 4.85 -4.35
N LEU A 25 -7.12 5.75 -3.43
CA LEU A 25 -8.52 6.04 -3.12
C LEU A 25 -9.29 6.61 -4.33
N SER A 26 -8.65 7.45 -5.14
CA SER A 26 -9.27 7.97 -6.38
C SER A 26 -9.57 6.86 -7.39
N LEU A 27 -8.71 5.83 -7.47
CA LEU A 27 -8.85 4.71 -8.40
C LEU A 27 -9.97 3.75 -7.99
N VAL A 28 -10.32 3.65 -6.70
CA VAL A 28 -11.43 2.80 -6.21
C VAL A 28 -12.74 3.13 -6.96
N LYS A 29 -13.03 4.43 -7.15
CA LYS A 29 -14.26 4.89 -7.82
C LYS A 29 -14.33 4.44 -9.28
N VAL A 30 -13.19 4.35 -9.96
CA VAL A 30 -13.12 3.95 -11.38
C VAL A 30 -13.14 2.43 -11.52
N SER A 31 -12.36 1.72 -10.71
CA SER A 31 -12.24 0.26 -10.78
C SER A 31 -13.52 -0.48 -10.43
N HIS A 32 -14.40 0.08 -9.58
CA HIS A 32 -15.68 -0.56 -9.26
C HIS A 32 -16.68 -0.54 -10.44
N ARG A 33 -16.54 0.40 -11.39
CA ARG A 33 -17.52 0.56 -12.49
C ARG A 33 -17.35 -0.40 -13.66
N ARG A 34 -16.15 -0.97 -13.87
CA ARG A 34 -15.91 -1.92 -14.97
C ARG A 34 -15.58 -3.31 -14.44
N LYS A 35 -16.33 -4.32 -14.90
CA LYS A 35 -16.12 -5.73 -14.48
C LYS A 35 -14.71 -6.24 -14.78
N GLU A 36 -14.09 -5.76 -15.86
CA GLU A 36 -12.71 -6.10 -16.26
C GLU A 36 -11.64 -5.54 -15.30
N LEU A 37 -11.96 -4.48 -14.54
CA LEU A 37 -11.05 -3.82 -13.60
C LEU A 37 -11.22 -4.34 -12.17
N ARG A 38 -12.06 -5.34 -11.94
CA ARG A 38 -12.22 -5.96 -10.62
C ARG A 38 -10.90 -6.49 -10.01
N PRO A 39 -9.95 -7.09 -10.76
CA PRO A 39 -8.67 -7.51 -10.20
C PRO A 39 -7.87 -6.35 -9.59
N TRP A 40 -8.00 -5.16 -10.18
CA TRP A 40 -7.31 -3.96 -9.73
C TRP A 40 -7.80 -3.47 -8.37
N LEU A 41 -8.97 -3.90 -7.90
CA LEU A 41 -9.42 -3.59 -6.54
C LEU A 41 -8.49 -4.21 -5.49
N PHE A 42 -8.02 -5.45 -5.68
CA PHE A 42 -7.08 -6.08 -4.75
C PHE A 42 -5.75 -5.33 -4.70
N LEU A 43 -5.27 -4.85 -5.85
CA LEU A 43 -4.08 -4.01 -5.94
C LEU A 43 -4.28 -2.67 -5.24
N ILE A 44 -5.43 -2.02 -5.44
CA ILE A 44 -5.77 -0.75 -4.77
C ILE A 44 -5.82 -0.94 -3.25
N PHE A 45 -6.46 -2.01 -2.75
CA PHE A 45 -6.45 -2.31 -1.32
C PHE A 45 -5.02 -2.55 -0.81
N GLY A 46 -4.19 -3.28 -1.55
CA GLY A 46 -2.77 -3.46 -1.22
C GLY A 46 -2.02 -2.14 -1.10
N LEU A 47 -2.25 -1.20 -2.03
CA LEU A 47 -1.66 0.14 -1.99
C LEU A 47 -2.14 0.98 -0.80
N VAL A 48 -3.41 0.85 -0.41
CA VAL A 48 -3.93 1.52 0.79
C VAL A 48 -3.26 0.96 2.05
N PHE A 49 -3.16 -0.37 2.19
CA PHE A 49 -2.46 -0.99 3.32
C PHE A 49 -0.97 -0.63 3.35
N PHE A 50 -0.34 -0.51 2.18
CA PHE A 50 1.04 -0.05 2.05
C PHE A 50 1.21 1.40 2.53
N ALA A 51 0.33 2.31 2.12
CA ALA A 51 0.35 3.69 2.61
C ALA A 51 0.18 3.77 4.13
N VAL A 52 -0.72 2.96 4.70
CA VAL A 52 -0.88 2.85 6.17
C VAL A 52 0.41 2.33 6.82
N GLN A 53 1.09 1.36 6.20
CA GLN A 53 2.35 0.83 6.71
C GLN A 53 3.44 1.90 6.80
N GLU A 54 3.58 2.72 5.76
CA GLU A 54 4.56 3.80 5.73
C GLU A 54 4.26 4.86 6.80
N ILE A 55 2.98 5.19 7.03
CA ILE A 55 2.57 6.08 8.13
C ILE A 55 2.97 5.48 9.48
N LEU A 56 2.67 4.20 9.72
CA LEU A 56 3.07 3.51 10.96
C LEU A 56 4.60 3.43 11.10
N GLY A 57 5.32 3.21 10.00
CA GLY A 57 6.79 3.22 9.95
C GLY A 57 7.37 4.58 10.33
N ALA A 58 6.78 5.66 9.82
CA ALA A 58 7.15 7.02 10.20
C ALA A 58 6.87 7.30 11.69
N LEU A 59 5.68 6.95 12.18
CA LEU A 59 5.31 7.12 13.60
C LEU A 59 6.26 6.36 14.54
N ARG A 60 6.66 5.14 14.16
CA ARG A 60 7.66 4.35 14.88
C ARG A 60 9.03 5.03 14.86
N ALA A 61 9.43 5.55 13.71
CA ALA A 61 10.71 6.23 13.58
C ALA A 61 10.82 7.51 14.42
N PHE A 62 9.71 8.21 14.63
CA PHE A 62 9.62 9.35 15.56
C PHE A 62 9.38 8.93 17.02
N LYS A 63 9.38 7.63 17.33
CA LYS A 63 9.11 7.06 18.66
C LYS A 63 7.75 7.47 19.24
N ILE A 64 6.78 7.78 18.38
CA ILE A 64 5.41 8.16 18.78
C ILE A 64 4.57 6.90 19.08
N PHE A 65 4.83 5.81 18.35
CA PHE A 65 4.10 4.55 18.52
C PHE A 65 4.98 3.34 18.18
N GLU A 66 5.02 2.34 19.06
CA GLU A 66 5.73 1.08 18.83
C GLU A 66 4.78 -0.11 18.99
N SER A 67 4.53 -0.83 17.89
CA SER A 67 3.81 -2.10 17.93
C SER A 67 4.49 -3.11 17.00
N PRO A 68 5.22 -4.09 17.55
CA PRO A 68 5.94 -5.06 16.73
C PRO A 68 5.00 -5.93 15.88
N PHE A 69 3.79 -6.23 16.38
CA PHE A 69 2.82 -7.09 15.68
C PHE A 69 2.28 -6.45 14.39
N LEU A 70 1.96 -5.16 14.40
CA LEU A 70 1.42 -4.46 13.24
C LEU A 70 2.42 -4.37 12.09
N THR A 71 3.72 -4.25 12.39
CA THR A 71 4.79 -4.19 11.38
C THR A 71 5.04 -5.51 10.65
N HIS A 72 4.65 -6.66 11.23
CA HIS A 72 4.86 -7.96 10.59
C HIS A 72 3.62 -8.51 9.88
N ILE A 73 2.43 -8.20 10.41
CA ILE A 73 1.17 -8.67 9.84
C ILE A 73 0.82 -7.89 8.57
N ASN A 74 1.05 -6.57 8.55
CA ASN A 74 0.66 -5.73 7.42
C ASN A 74 1.37 -6.08 6.09
N PRO A 75 2.70 -6.34 6.05
CA PRO A 75 3.39 -6.77 4.83
C PRO A 75 2.84 -8.08 4.26
N ALA A 76 2.49 -9.04 5.13
CA ALA A 76 1.95 -10.32 4.69
C ALA A 76 0.57 -10.17 4.04
N ILE A 77 -0.27 -9.29 4.60
CA ILE A 77 -1.59 -8.95 4.03
C ILE A 77 -1.41 -8.25 2.67
N ILE A 78 -0.50 -7.29 2.57
CA ILE A 78 -0.18 -6.59 1.32
C ILE A 78 0.26 -7.60 0.25
N LEU A 79 1.19 -8.49 0.59
CA LEU A 79 1.67 -9.51 -0.33
C LEU A 79 0.53 -10.43 -0.80
N GLY A 80 -0.33 -10.88 0.12
CA GLY A 80 -1.51 -11.68 -0.21
C GLY A 80 -2.47 -10.96 -1.17
N LEU A 81 -2.73 -9.68 -0.94
CA LEU A 81 -3.55 -8.85 -1.83
C LEU A 81 -2.92 -8.67 -3.21
N LEU A 82 -1.60 -8.50 -3.30
CA LEU A 82 -0.89 -8.40 -4.57
C LEU A 82 -0.90 -9.72 -5.34
N ILE A 83 -0.73 -10.85 -4.67
CA ILE A 83 -0.86 -12.19 -5.27
C ILE A 83 -2.27 -12.39 -5.81
N MET A 84 -3.31 -12.04 -5.04
CA MET A 84 -4.70 -12.13 -5.48
C MET A 84 -4.99 -11.23 -6.68
N ALA A 85 -4.44 -10.01 -6.69
CA ALA A 85 -4.56 -9.11 -7.83
C ALA A 85 -3.96 -9.73 -9.10
N LEU A 86 -2.75 -10.29 -9.00
CA LEU A 86 -2.05 -10.96 -10.10
C LEU A 86 -2.82 -12.19 -10.60
N VAL A 87 -3.21 -13.09 -9.70
CA VAL A 87 -3.98 -14.30 -10.08
C VAL A 87 -5.29 -13.92 -10.75
N SER A 88 -6.00 -12.93 -10.21
CA SER A 88 -7.25 -12.45 -10.77
C SER A 88 -7.06 -11.79 -12.15
N GLN A 89 -5.95 -11.06 -12.34
CA GLN A 89 -5.59 -10.47 -13.63
C GLN A 89 -5.23 -11.55 -14.66
N ILE A 90 -4.47 -12.58 -14.28
CA ILE A 90 -4.11 -13.71 -15.16
C ILE A 90 -5.37 -14.48 -15.57
N HIS A 91 -6.30 -14.74 -14.64
CA HIS A 91 -7.53 -15.46 -14.96
C HIS A 91 -8.44 -14.71 -15.93
N LEU A 92 -8.48 -13.37 -15.85
CA LEU A 92 -9.22 -12.54 -16.81
C LEU A 92 -8.46 -12.32 -18.12
N GLY A 93 -7.14 -12.17 -18.07
CA GLY A 93 -6.28 -11.95 -19.23
C GLY A 93 -6.08 -13.20 -20.09
N GLY A 94 -6.03 -14.38 -19.48
CA GLY A 94 -5.93 -15.67 -20.18
C GLY A 94 -7.23 -16.18 -20.81
N LYS A 95 -8.33 -15.42 -20.68
CA LYS A 95 -9.62 -15.69 -21.34
C LYS A 95 -9.81 -14.90 -22.64
N ARG A 96 -8.80 -14.17 -23.10
CA ARG A 96 -8.77 -13.53 -24.43
C ARG A 96 -7.94 -14.35 -25.40
#